data_AF-A0A7W5PH47-F1
#
_entry.id   AF-A0A7W5PH47-F1
#
_cell.length_a   1.000
_cell.length_b   1.000
_cell.length_c   1.000
_cell.angle_alpha   90.00
_cell.angle_beta   90.00
_cell.angle_gamma   90.00
#
_symmetry.space_group_name_H-M   'P 1'
#
loop_
_entity.id
_entity.type
_entity.pdbx_description
1 polymer ?
#
loop_
_entity_poly.entity_id
_entity_poly.type
_entity_poly.pdbx_seq_one_letter_code
_entity_poly.pdbx_strand_id
1 'polypeptide(L)'
;MVVATDDERVADHARALGHEVAMTAAAIESGSGRAYVAACQRAAPPGIVVNLQGDAPFVPPALVAALLAAARRSAAACVTPVVRLDWAALDRLRAHKRDSPFSGTTCVRGEDGDALWFSKAILPAIRDEAGLRAADPLSPVYRHLGLYAYRLAALARFEAAPPGRYERLEGLEQLRFLELGMSVHTIAADPPAHSMSGIDTAADLALAEELIHRHGDPHPA
;
A
#
# COMPACT_ATOMS: atom_id res chain seq x y z
N MET A 1 -2.01 3.98 -18.17
CA MET A 1 -2.17 4.55 -16.82
C MET A 1 -3.36 5.49 -16.88
N VAL A 2 -4.19 5.55 -15.84
CA VAL A 2 -5.35 6.44 -15.78
C VAL A 2 -5.28 7.20 -14.46
N VAL A 3 -5.51 8.51 -14.50
CA VAL A 3 -5.68 9.33 -13.29
C VAL A 3 -7.17 9.33 -12.93
N ALA A 4 -7.52 8.82 -11.75
CA ALA A 4 -8.89 8.84 -11.25
C ALA A 4 -9.06 10.02 -10.29
N THR A 5 -9.99 10.94 -10.58
CA THR A 5 -10.20 12.14 -9.78
C THR A 5 -11.64 12.64 -9.87
N ASP A 6 -12.08 13.38 -8.87
CA ASP A 6 -13.35 14.11 -8.83
C ASP A 6 -13.18 15.63 -9.09
N ASP A 7 -11.94 16.11 -9.22
CA ASP A 7 -11.61 17.54 -9.39
C ASP A 7 -11.15 17.84 -10.81
N GLU A 8 -11.85 18.74 -11.50
CA GLU A 8 -11.51 19.15 -12.88
C GLU A 8 -10.12 19.78 -12.98
N ARG A 9 -9.61 20.44 -11.94
CA ARG A 9 -8.26 21.03 -11.95
C ARG A 9 -7.19 19.94 -12.05
N VAL A 10 -7.39 18.82 -11.34
CA VAL A 10 -6.51 17.65 -11.42
C VAL A 10 -6.66 16.96 -12.78
N ALA A 11 -7.89 16.84 -13.27
CA ALA A 11 -8.19 16.26 -14.58
C ALA A 11 -7.50 17.02 -15.71
N ASP A 12 -7.62 18.35 -15.73
CA ASP A 12 -7.03 19.21 -16.75
C ASP A 12 -5.50 19.17 -16.73
N HIS A 13 -4.91 19.15 -15.53
CA HIS A 13 -3.46 19.00 -15.40
C HIS A 13 -2.98 17.64 -15.92
N ALA A 14 -3.66 16.54 -15.56
CA ALA A 14 -3.33 15.21 -16.05
C ALA A 14 -3.46 15.09 -17.58
N ARG A 15 -4.51 15.68 -18.17
CA ARG A 15 -4.71 15.73 -19.63
C ARG A 15 -3.60 16.54 -20.32
N ALA A 16 -3.18 17.67 -19.73
CA ALA A 16 -2.08 18.48 -20.25
C ALA A 16 -0.75 17.72 -20.29
N LEU A 17 -0.56 16.76 -19.36
CA LEU A 17 0.57 15.82 -19.35
C LEU A 17 0.37 14.59 -20.28
N GLY A 18 -0.75 14.52 -21.00
CA GLY A 18 -1.04 13.43 -21.95
C GLY A 18 -1.57 12.15 -21.31
N HIS A 19 -2.11 12.21 -20.08
CA HIS A 19 -2.68 11.04 -19.41
C HIS A 19 -4.19 10.92 -19.59
N GLU A 20 -4.69 9.68 -19.67
CA GLU A 20 -6.12 9.37 -19.58
C GLU A 20 -6.65 9.74 -18.19
N VAL A 21 -7.87 10.29 -18.14
CA VAL A 21 -8.56 10.65 -16.88
C VAL A 21 -9.88 9.91 -16.78
N ALA A 22 -10.15 9.35 -15.61
CA ALA A 22 -11.45 8.81 -15.22
C ALA A 22 -12.07 9.72 -14.15
N MET A 23 -13.16 10.39 -14.49
CA MET A 23 -13.89 11.19 -13.50
C MET A 23 -14.66 10.28 -12.55
N THR A 24 -14.41 10.41 -11.25
CA THR A 24 -15.08 9.66 -10.18
C THR A 24 -15.98 10.57 -9.37
N ALA A 25 -17.02 10.03 -8.75
CA ALA A 25 -17.91 10.81 -7.89
C ALA A 25 -17.20 11.20 -6.58
N ALA A 26 -17.39 12.44 -6.13
CA ALA A 26 -16.79 12.97 -4.90
C ALA A 26 -17.21 12.21 -3.62
N ALA A 27 -18.34 11.50 -3.66
CA ALA A 27 -18.79 10.64 -2.56
C ALA A 27 -17.94 9.37 -2.38
N ILE A 28 -17.05 9.04 -3.33
CA ILE A 28 -16.15 7.89 -3.25
C ILE A 28 -14.83 8.35 -2.62
N GLU A 29 -14.75 8.22 -1.31
CA GLU A 29 -13.59 8.70 -0.55
C GLU A 29 -12.40 7.74 -0.63
N SER A 30 -12.64 6.43 -0.73
CA SER A 30 -11.56 5.42 -0.73
C SER A 30 -10.81 5.36 -2.06
N GLY A 31 -9.49 5.12 -1.97
CA GLY A 31 -8.65 4.90 -3.15
C GLY A 31 -9.02 3.63 -3.91
N SER A 32 -9.43 2.57 -3.19
CA SER A 32 -9.90 1.32 -3.79
C SER A 32 -11.19 1.51 -4.60
N GLY A 33 -12.12 2.31 -4.09
CA GLY A 33 -13.40 2.61 -4.76
C GLY A 33 -13.19 3.42 -6.02
N ARG A 34 -12.31 4.45 -5.97
CA ARG A 34 -11.94 5.23 -7.16
C ARG A 34 -11.26 4.36 -8.22
N ALA A 35 -10.35 3.48 -7.80
CA ALA A 35 -9.70 2.53 -8.72
C ALA A 35 -10.69 1.56 -9.36
N TYR A 36 -11.68 1.06 -8.60
CA TYR A 36 -12.73 0.19 -9.10
C TYR A 36 -13.59 0.89 -10.16
N VAL A 37 -14.11 2.08 -9.85
CA VAL A 37 -14.96 2.84 -10.78
C VAL A 37 -14.20 3.21 -12.03
N ALA A 38 -12.96 3.70 -11.91
CA ALA A 38 -12.12 4.01 -13.05
C ALA A 38 -11.86 2.78 -13.95
N ALA A 39 -11.67 1.59 -13.36
CA ALA A 39 -11.52 0.35 -14.11
C ALA A 39 -12.81 -0.04 -14.86
N CYS A 40 -13.98 0.12 -14.23
CA CYS A 40 -15.29 -0.16 -14.83
C CYS A 40 -15.68 0.82 -15.95
N GLN A 41 -15.16 2.04 -15.94
CA GLN A 41 -15.40 3.04 -17.00
C GLN A 41 -14.63 2.74 -18.29
N ARG A 42 -13.67 1.80 -18.27
CA ARG A 42 -12.90 1.44 -19.46
C ARG A 42 -13.75 0.64 -20.43
N ALA A 43 -13.56 0.87 -21.74
CA ALA A 43 -14.23 0.10 -22.80
C ALA A 43 -14.00 -1.42 -22.65
N ALA A 44 -12.81 -1.81 -22.18
CA ALA A 44 -12.49 -3.16 -21.77
C ALA A 44 -11.95 -3.13 -20.33
N PRO A 45 -12.76 -3.49 -19.31
CA PRO A 45 -12.32 -3.55 -17.94
C PRO A 45 -11.16 -4.54 -17.75
N PRO A 46 -10.06 -4.14 -17.08
CA PRO A 46 -8.88 -4.98 -16.94
C PRO A 46 -9.12 -6.08 -15.89
N GLY A 47 -8.50 -7.24 -16.05
CA GLY A 47 -8.57 -8.31 -15.04
C GLY A 47 -7.83 -7.98 -13.73
N ILE A 48 -6.79 -7.14 -13.82
CA ILE A 48 -5.96 -6.70 -12.69
C ILE A 48 -5.89 -5.17 -12.69
N VAL A 49 -6.09 -4.56 -11.52
CA VAL A 49 -5.99 -3.12 -11.29
C VAL A 49 -4.87 -2.87 -10.30
N VAL A 50 -3.87 -2.07 -10.66
CA VAL A 50 -2.87 -1.57 -9.71
C VAL A 50 -3.29 -0.19 -9.27
N ASN A 51 -3.48 -0.01 -7.97
CA ASN A 51 -3.80 1.28 -7.38
C ASN A 51 -2.51 1.93 -6.84
N LEU A 52 -2.08 3.00 -7.51
CA LEU A 52 -0.98 3.85 -7.07
C LEU A 52 -1.58 5.17 -6.56
N GLN A 53 -1.35 5.48 -5.29
CA GLN A 53 -1.85 6.72 -4.70
C GLN A 53 -1.09 7.93 -5.28
N GLY A 54 -1.81 9.03 -5.54
CA GLY A 54 -1.23 10.25 -6.12
C GLY A 54 -0.34 11.05 -5.15
N ASP A 55 -0.43 10.76 -3.85
CA ASP A 55 0.35 11.35 -2.77
C ASP A 55 1.66 10.58 -2.48
N ALA A 56 1.94 9.50 -3.20
CA ALA A 56 3.10 8.63 -2.98
C ALA A 56 4.11 8.72 -4.15
N PRO A 57 4.75 9.89 -4.37
CA PRO A 57 5.56 10.15 -5.57
C PRO A 57 6.86 9.35 -5.64
N PHE A 58 7.28 8.72 -4.54
CA PHE A 58 8.54 7.99 -4.45
C PHE A 58 8.39 6.46 -4.53
N VAL A 59 7.22 5.96 -4.93
CA VAL A 59 7.03 4.52 -5.13
C VAL A 59 7.93 4.06 -6.29
N PRO A 60 8.87 3.13 -6.07
CA PRO A 60 9.78 2.71 -7.14
C PRO A 60 9.02 2.01 -8.28
N PRO A 61 9.28 2.34 -9.56
CA PRO A 61 8.62 1.68 -10.69
C PRO A 61 8.89 0.17 -10.73
N ALA A 62 10.07 -0.24 -10.26
CA ALA A 62 10.43 -1.65 -10.10
C ALA A 62 9.50 -2.38 -9.11
N LEU A 63 9.07 -1.71 -8.05
CA LEU A 63 8.12 -2.28 -7.07
C LEU A 63 6.74 -2.47 -7.71
N VAL A 64 6.27 -1.49 -8.50
CA VAL A 64 5.01 -1.60 -9.25
C VAL A 64 5.07 -2.76 -10.25
N ALA A 65 6.18 -2.90 -10.97
CA ALA A 65 6.40 -3.99 -11.92
C ALA A 65 6.43 -5.37 -11.22
N ALA A 66 7.13 -5.48 -10.09
CA ALA A 66 7.18 -6.70 -9.27
C ALA A 66 5.80 -7.09 -8.74
N LEU A 67 5.03 -6.10 -8.26
CA LEU A 67 3.67 -6.29 -7.79
C LEU A 67 2.74 -6.81 -8.88
N LEU A 68 2.80 -6.21 -10.07
CA LEU A 68 2.00 -6.65 -11.21
C LEU A 68 2.40 -8.06 -11.68
N ALA A 69 3.69 -8.38 -11.69
CA ALA A 69 4.18 -9.71 -12.03
C ALA A 69 3.68 -10.75 -11.02
N ALA A 70 3.68 -10.43 -9.73
CA ALA A 70 3.13 -11.30 -8.69
C ALA A 70 1.61 -11.48 -8.80
N ALA A 71 0.87 -10.40 -9.06
CA ALA A 71 -0.58 -10.46 -9.26
C ALA A 71 -1.00 -11.31 -10.47
N ARG A 72 -0.17 -11.36 -11.52
CA ARG A 72 -0.40 -12.24 -12.67
C ARG A 72 -0.18 -13.73 -12.35
N ARG A 73 0.69 -14.06 -11.39
CA ARG A 73 1.01 -15.44 -10.99
C ARG A 73 0.14 -15.96 -9.85
N SER A 74 -0.21 -15.11 -8.90
CA SER A 74 -0.98 -15.48 -7.71
C SER A 74 -2.48 -15.49 -8.02
N ALA A 75 -3.22 -16.50 -7.54
CA ALA A 75 -4.69 -16.52 -7.61
C ALA A 75 -5.37 -15.65 -6.54
N ALA A 76 -4.58 -14.99 -5.67
CA ALA A 76 -5.11 -14.19 -4.58
C ALA A 76 -6.01 -13.04 -5.05
N ALA A 77 -6.92 -12.62 -4.17
CA ALA A 77 -7.83 -11.50 -4.44
C ALA A 77 -7.08 -10.19 -4.65
N CYS A 78 -6.04 -9.96 -3.86
CA CYS A 78 -5.10 -8.88 -4.09
C CYS A 78 -3.68 -9.26 -3.67
N VAL A 79 -2.72 -8.47 -4.14
CA VAL A 79 -1.31 -8.55 -3.80
C VAL A 79 -0.85 -7.20 -3.25
N THR A 80 -0.05 -7.22 -2.17
CA THR A 80 0.55 -6.03 -1.56
C THR A 80 2.01 -6.27 -1.18
N PRO A 81 2.90 -5.27 -1.22
CA PRO A 81 4.26 -5.44 -0.76
C PRO A 81 4.42 -5.31 0.76
N VAL A 82 5.41 -6.03 1.28
CA VAL A 82 5.87 -5.93 2.66
C VAL A 82 7.39 -5.82 2.72
N VAL A 83 7.90 -5.06 3.69
CA VAL A 83 9.33 -4.94 3.97
C VAL A 83 9.64 -5.69 5.25
N ARG A 84 10.54 -6.68 5.20
CA ARG A 84 11.06 -7.31 6.43
C ARG A 84 11.98 -6.31 7.11
N LEU A 85 11.67 -5.94 8.35
CA LEU A 85 12.46 -4.96 9.07
C LEU A 85 13.73 -5.60 9.63
N ASP A 86 14.85 -4.90 9.53
CA ASP A 86 15.98 -5.15 10.43
C ASP A 86 15.63 -4.73 11.87
N TRP A 87 16.45 -5.16 12.83
CA TRP A 87 16.21 -4.85 14.25
C TRP A 87 16.23 -3.36 14.57
N ALA A 88 17.10 -2.58 13.92
CA ALA A 88 17.19 -1.14 14.15
C ALA A 88 15.95 -0.41 13.62
N ALA A 89 15.40 -0.85 12.49
CA ALA A 89 14.17 -0.36 11.90
C ALA A 89 12.95 -0.71 12.77
N LEU A 90 12.93 -1.92 13.35
CA LEU A 90 11.92 -2.29 14.34
C LEU A 90 12.00 -1.41 15.58
N ASP A 91 13.20 -1.11 16.10
CA ASP A 91 13.38 -0.23 17.26
C ASP A 91 12.92 1.20 16.97
N ARG A 92 13.21 1.73 15.77
CA ARG A 92 12.67 3.02 15.30
C ARG A 92 11.15 3.02 15.23
N LEU A 93 10.54 1.96 14.68
CA LEU A 93 9.08 1.82 14.62
C LEU A 93 8.46 1.80 16.02
N ARG A 94 9.05 1.07 16.97
CA ARG A 94 8.60 1.03 18.37
C ARG A 94 8.69 2.40 19.03
N ALA A 95 9.77 3.14 18.80
CA ALA A 95 9.92 4.49 19.32
C ALA A 95 8.85 5.43 18.76
N HIS A 96 8.67 5.45 17.43
CA HIS A 96 7.69 6.31 16.77
C HIS A 96 6.25 6.02 17.21
N LYS A 97 5.90 4.76 17.44
CA LYS A 97 4.57 4.37 17.94
C LYS A 97 4.25 4.85 19.36
N ARG A 98 5.24 5.32 20.13
CA ARG A 98 4.96 5.98 21.43
C ARG A 98 4.24 7.31 21.23
N ASP A 99 4.63 8.05 20.19
CA ASP A 99 4.07 9.35 19.86
C ASP A 99 2.91 9.24 18.85
N SER A 100 2.92 8.21 18.01
CA SER A 100 1.89 7.96 16.98
C SER A 100 1.46 6.49 16.98
N PRO A 101 0.63 6.04 17.95
CA PRO A 101 0.33 4.62 18.17
C PRO A 101 -0.20 3.85 16.95
N PHE A 102 -0.95 4.52 16.09
CA PHE A 102 -1.60 3.93 14.91
C PHE A 102 -0.85 4.18 13.59
N SER A 103 0.36 4.75 13.66
CA SER A 103 1.26 4.89 12.50
C SER A 103 1.92 3.56 12.16
N GLY A 104 2.14 3.26 10.88
CA GLY A 104 2.85 2.04 10.47
C GLY A 104 2.08 0.74 10.73
N THR A 105 1.73 0.06 9.65
CA THR A 105 1.02 -1.22 9.69
C THR A 105 2.02 -2.37 9.63
N THR A 106 1.86 -3.38 10.49
CA THR A 106 2.62 -4.63 10.40
C THR A 106 1.76 -5.74 9.81
N CYS A 107 2.42 -6.74 9.22
CA CYS A 107 1.78 -7.88 8.58
C CYS A 107 2.42 -9.18 9.11
N VAL A 108 1.58 -10.15 9.46
CA VAL A 108 2.00 -11.54 9.66
C VAL A 108 1.62 -12.30 8.40
N ARG A 109 2.54 -13.11 7.87
CA ARG A 109 2.38 -13.88 6.63
C ARG A 109 2.82 -15.32 6.81
N GLY A 110 2.24 -16.22 6.03
CA GLY A 110 2.66 -17.60 5.88
C GLY A 110 3.96 -17.73 5.08
N GLU A 111 4.50 -18.95 5.06
CA GLU A 111 5.71 -19.30 4.28
C GLU A 111 5.47 -19.20 2.77
N ASP A 112 4.23 -19.44 2.33
CA ASP A 112 3.76 -19.25 0.95
C ASP A 112 3.63 -17.78 0.56
N GLY A 113 3.69 -16.89 1.55
CA GLY A 113 3.58 -15.45 1.38
C GLY A 113 2.20 -14.86 1.49
N ASP A 114 1.18 -15.66 1.79
CA ASP A 114 -0.15 -15.13 2.02
C ASP A 114 -0.22 -14.45 3.39
N ALA A 115 -0.84 -13.27 3.44
CA ALA A 115 -1.04 -12.54 4.68
C ALA A 115 -2.04 -13.30 5.56
N LEU A 116 -1.63 -13.54 6.80
CA LEU A 116 -2.48 -14.09 7.85
C LEU A 116 -3.23 -12.97 8.58
N TRP A 117 -2.57 -11.83 8.82
CA TRP A 117 -3.17 -10.69 9.49
C TRP A 117 -2.41 -9.38 9.23
N PHE A 118 -3.13 -8.25 9.36
CA PHE A 118 -2.55 -6.90 9.39
C PHE A 118 -2.94 -6.20 10.69
N SER A 119 -2.05 -5.41 11.28
CA SER A 119 -2.37 -4.68 12.50
C SER A 119 -1.60 -3.38 12.64
N LYS A 120 -2.20 -2.42 13.31
CA LYS A 120 -1.53 -1.23 13.86
C LYS A 120 -0.71 -1.59 15.11
N ALA A 121 -0.98 -2.71 15.77
CA ALA A 121 -0.02 -3.26 16.72
C ALA A 121 1.20 -3.83 15.97
N ILE A 122 2.35 -3.91 16.64
CA ILE A 122 3.51 -4.64 16.09
C ILE A 122 3.27 -6.12 16.30
N LEU A 123 3.20 -6.85 15.20
CA LEU A 123 3.10 -8.31 15.19
C LEU A 123 4.35 -8.94 14.52
N PRO A 124 4.74 -10.16 14.94
CA PRO A 124 4.20 -10.90 16.10
C PRO A 124 4.76 -10.39 17.44
N ALA A 125 4.21 -10.88 18.55
CA ALA A 125 4.89 -10.78 19.84
C ALA A 125 6.19 -11.62 19.83
N ILE A 126 7.28 -11.08 20.39
CA ILE A 126 8.61 -11.70 20.35
C ILE A 126 9.02 -12.13 21.77
N ARG A 127 9.09 -13.45 22.02
CA ARG A 127 9.32 -14.01 23.37
C ARG A 127 10.81 -14.12 23.76
N ASP A 128 11.71 -14.35 22.81
CA ASP A 128 13.17 -14.38 23.01
C ASP A 128 13.87 -13.47 21.99
N GLU A 129 13.69 -12.17 22.17
CA GLU A 129 14.23 -11.20 21.23
C GLU A 129 15.76 -11.17 21.22
N ALA A 130 16.41 -11.37 22.37
CA ALA A 130 17.86 -11.37 22.47
C ALA A 130 18.47 -12.55 21.69
N GLY A 131 17.90 -13.76 21.82
CA GLY A 131 18.32 -14.91 21.04
C GLY A 131 18.13 -14.70 19.54
N LEU A 132 16.98 -14.15 19.13
CA LEU A 132 16.70 -13.88 17.71
C LEU A 132 17.62 -12.81 17.12
N ARG A 133 17.93 -11.75 17.88
CA ARG A 133 18.91 -10.71 17.48
C ARG A 133 20.31 -11.26 17.27
N ALA A 134 20.71 -12.25 18.07
CA ALA A 134 22.00 -12.90 17.92
C ALA A 134 22.05 -13.86 16.71
N ALA A 135 20.91 -14.41 16.29
CA ALA A 135 20.81 -15.43 15.25
C ALA A 135 20.60 -14.86 13.83
N ASP A 136 19.85 -13.77 13.69
CA ASP A 136 19.48 -13.19 12.39
C ASP A 136 19.56 -11.66 12.46
N PRO A 137 20.23 -10.95 11.53
CA PRO A 137 20.21 -9.49 11.47
C PRO A 137 18.81 -8.90 11.17
N LEU A 138 17.90 -9.70 10.63
CA LEU A 138 16.54 -9.30 10.31
C LEU A 138 15.55 -9.73 11.40
N SER A 139 14.70 -8.80 11.81
CA SER A 139 13.59 -9.10 12.71
C SER A 139 12.51 -9.94 12.00
N PRO A 140 11.64 -10.65 12.74
CA PRO A 140 10.51 -11.36 12.14
C PRO A 140 9.35 -10.44 11.73
N VAL A 141 9.49 -9.12 11.92
CA VAL A 141 8.42 -8.15 11.69
C VAL A 141 8.43 -7.68 10.24
N TYR A 142 7.29 -7.82 9.58
CA TYR A 142 7.06 -7.25 8.26
C TYR A 142 6.24 -5.97 8.38
N ARG A 143 6.75 -4.88 7.80
CA ARG A 143 5.99 -3.63 7.62
C ARG A 143 5.26 -3.68 6.30
N HIS A 144 3.97 -3.42 6.33
CA HIS A 144 3.12 -3.31 5.14
C HIS A 144 3.36 -1.99 4.40
N LEU A 145 3.33 -2.03 3.07
CA LEU A 145 3.34 -0.85 2.21
C LEU A 145 1.97 -0.68 1.54
N GLY A 146 1.41 0.53 1.56
CA GLY A 146 0.07 0.84 1.03
C GLY A 146 -0.04 0.86 -0.50
N LEU A 147 0.43 -0.19 -1.16
CA LEU A 147 0.35 -0.36 -2.62
C LEU A 147 -0.32 -1.70 -2.93
N TYR A 148 -1.28 -1.70 -3.86
CA TYR A 148 -2.07 -2.90 -4.13
C TYR A 148 -2.24 -3.17 -5.62
N ALA A 149 -2.21 -4.46 -5.95
CA ALA A 149 -2.73 -5.00 -7.20
C ALA A 149 -3.95 -5.86 -6.87
N TYR A 150 -5.12 -5.50 -7.38
CA TYR A 150 -6.36 -6.21 -7.16
C TYR A 150 -6.76 -7.01 -8.39
N ARG A 151 -7.38 -8.17 -8.18
CA ARG A 151 -8.24 -8.76 -9.20
C ARG A 151 -9.53 -7.97 -9.25
N LEU A 152 -9.96 -7.56 -10.44
CA LEU A 152 -11.13 -6.68 -10.59
C LEU A 152 -12.40 -7.29 -9.96
N ALA A 153 -12.60 -8.60 -10.10
CA ALA A 153 -13.74 -9.30 -9.48
C ALA A 153 -13.69 -9.29 -7.94
N ALA A 154 -12.49 -9.39 -7.35
CA ALA A 154 -12.32 -9.30 -5.91
C ALA A 154 -12.51 -7.87 -5.41
N LEU A 155 -12.01 -6.88 -6.15
CA LEU A 155 -12.23 -5.47 -5.86
C LEU A 155 -13.72 -5.12 -5.92
N ALA A 156 -14.46 -5.61 -6.92
CA ALA A 156 -15.91 -5.45 -6.99
C ALA A 156 -16.62 -6.04 -5.75
N ARG A 157 -16.22 -7.25 -5.33
CA ARG A 157 -16.77 -7.89 -4.11
C ARG A 157 -16.43 -7.10 -2.83
N PHE A 158 -15.23 -6.54 -2.76
CA PHE A 158 -14.78 -5.70 -1.65
C PHE A 158 -15.60 -4.40 -1.55
N GLU A 159 -15.82 -3.71 -2.67
CA GLU A 159 -16.56 -2.45 -2.74
C GLU A 159 -18.07 -2.65 -2.50
N ALA A 160 -18.62 -3.82 -2.86
CA ALA A 160 -20.01 -4.16 -2.59
C ALA A 160 -20.27 -4.55 -1.11
N ALA A 161 -19.23 -4.83 -0.33
CA ALA A 161 -19.36 -5.22 1.06
C ALA A 161 -19.29 -3.99 1.98
N PRO A 162 -20.07 -3.97 3.09
CA PRO A 162 -19.89 -2.94 4.11
C PRO A 162 -18.50 -3.06 4.77
N PRO A 163 -17.99 -2.00 5.41
CA PRO A 163 -16.77 -2.06 6.20
C PRO A 163 -16.77 -3.23 7.19
N GLY A 164 -15.64 -3.90 7.30
CA GLY A 164 -15.44 -5.03 8.21
C GLY A 164 -15.41 -4.62 9.68
N ARG A 165 -15.52 -5.59 10.59
CA ARG A 165 -15.39 -5.33 12.03
C ARG A 165 -13.96 -4.92 12.36
N TYR A 166 -12.98 -5.67 11.87
CA TYR A 166 -11.58 -5.42 12.20
C TYR A 166 -11.00 -4.27 11.38
N GLU A 167 -11.45 -4.10 10.14
CA GLU A 167 -11.19 -2.88 9.39
C GLU A 167 -11.49 -1.61 10.21
N ARG A 168 -12.67 -1.51 10.84
CA ARG A 168 -13.04 -0.34 11.66
C ARG A 168 -12.20 -0.20 12.93
N LEU A 169 -11.83 -1.32 13.56
CA LEU A 169 -11.06 -1.30 14.80
C LEU A 169 -9.60 -0.88 14.56
N GLU A 170 -9.02 -1.31 13.44
CA GLU A 170 -7.62 -1.06 13.08
C GLU A 170 -7.45 0.16 12.15
N GLY A 171 -8.52 0.61 11.51
CA GLY A 171 -8.46 1.59 10.41
C GLY A 171 -7.69 1.04 9.22
N LEU A 172 -7.95 -0.22 8.84
CA LEU A 172 -7.21 -0.95 7.79
C LEU A 172 -8.17 -1.64 6.82
N GLU A 173 -8.43 -1.02 5.67
CA GLU A 173 -9.31 -1.52 4.62
C GLU A 173 -8.98 -2.95 4.19
N GLN A 174 -7.69 -3.31 4.10
CA GLN A 174 -7.28 -4.63 3.64
C GLN A 174 -7.74 -5.78 4.54
N LEU A 175 -8.11 -5.51 5.80
CA LEU A 175 -8.69 -6.52 6.67
C LEU A 175 -10.06 -6.99 6.15
N ARG A 176 -10.80 -6.15 5.43
CA ARG A 176 -12.07 -6.55 4.81
C ARG A 176 -11.88 -7.69 3.81
N PHE A 177 -10.75 -7.74 3.08
CA PHE A 177 -10.47 -8.90 2.22
C PHE A 177 -10.39 -10.19 3.03
N LEU A 178 -9.63 -10.18 4.13
CA LEU A 178 -9.50 -11.35 5.01
C LEU A 178 -10.84 -11.71 5.68
N GLU A 179 -11.61 -10.72 6.15
CA GLU A 179 -12.94 -10.91 6.75
C GLU A 179 -13.97 -11.48 5.76
N LEU A 180 -13.82 -11.19 4.46
CA LEU A 180 -14.62 -11.78 3.39
C LEU A 180 -14.11 -13.17 2.94
N GLY A 181 -13.10 -13.73 3.62
CA GLY A 181 -12.48 -15.00 3.25
C GLY A 181 -11.73 -14.94 1.92
N MET A 182 -11.28 -13.74 1.52
CA MET A 182 -10.45 -13.54 0.34
C MET A 182 -8.98 -13.52 0.74
N SER A 183 -8.12 -14.14 -0.07
CA SER A 183 -6.68 -14.18 0.18
C SER A 183 -5.99 -12.89 -0.24
N VAL A 184 -5.02 -12.47 0.55
CA VAL A 184 -4.12 -11.36 0.26
C VAL A 184 -2.71 -11.91 0.17
N HIS A 185 -2.11 -11.87 -1.00
CA HIS A 185 -0.73 -12.33 -1.17
C HIS A 185 0.25 -11.20 -0.90
N THR A 186 1.41 -11.52 -0.32
CA THR A 186 2.45 -10.52 -0.02
C THR A 186 3.75 -10.81 -0.75
N ILE A 187 4.33 -9.77 -1.34
CA ILE A 187 5.69 -9.83 -1.92
C ILE A 187 6.67 -9.10 -1.03
N ALA A 188 7.88 -9.64 -0.91
CA ALA A 188 8.96 -8.93 -0.24
C ALA A 188 9.40 -7.74 -1.11
N ALA A 189 9.60 -6.60 -0.47
CA ALA A 189 10.17 -5.40 -1.07
C ALA A 189 11.42 -4.99 -0.28
N ASP A 190 12.37 -4.38 -0.98
CA ASP A 190 13.53 -3.78 -0.33
C ASP A 190 13.11 -2.60 0.55
N PRO A 191 13.83 -2.33 1.65
CA PRO A 191 13.59 -1.15 2.44
C PRO A 191 13.67 0.11 1.56
N PRO A 192 12.68 1.01 1.64
CA PRO A 192 12.72 2.24 0.86
C PRO A 192 13.91 3.09 1.30
N ALA A 193 14.50 3.83 0.35
CA ALA A 193 15.64 4.71 0.62
C ALA A 193 15.31 5.81 1.66
N HIS A 194 14.03 6.13 1.82
CA HIS A 194 13.53 7.10 2.81
C HIS A 194 12.27 6.59 3.51
N SER A 195 11.92 7.23 4.62
CA SER A 195 10.78 6.84 5.46
C SER A 195 9.41 7.34 4.97
N MET A 196 9.37 8.16 3.92
CA MET A 196 8.11 8.72 3.40
C MET A 196 7.20 7.63 2.83
N SER A 197 5.95 7.60 3.31
CA SER A 197 4.89 6.73 2.80
C SER A 197 3.92 7.43 1.85
N GLY A 198 3.75 8.74 2.02
CA GLY A 198 2.84 9.62 1.26
C GLY A 198 3.00 11.07 1.74
N ILE A 199 2.33 12.01 1.08
CA ILE A 199 2.34 13.44 1.41
C ILE A 199 0.95 13.85 1.90
N ASP A 200 0.76 13.85 3.22
CA ASP A 200 -0.52 14.20 3.86
C ASP A 200 -0.46 15.52 4.66
N THR A 201 0.74 15.92 5.09
CA THR A 201 0.95 17.10 5.93
C THR A 201 1.96 18.06 5.32
N ALA A 202 1.96 19.32 5.79
CA ALA A 202 2.99 20.28 5.40
C ALA A 202 4.42 19.81 5.75
N ALA A 203 4.57 19.01 6.81
CA ALA A 203 5.85 18.42 7.18
C ALA A 203 6.27 17.32 6.17
N ASP A 204 5.33 16.53 5.68
CA ASP A 204 5.60 15.55 4.62
C ASP A 204 5.97 16.25 3.33
N LEU A 205 5.30 17.35 2.97
CA LEU A 205 5.66 18.13 1.78
C LEU A 205 7.10 18.66 1.87
N ALA A 206 7.47 19.27 2.99
CA ALA A 206 8.83 19.77 3.20
C ALA A 206 9.88 18.64 3.13
N LEU A 207 9.56 17.46 3.67
CA LEU A 207 10.43 16.29 3.56
C LEU A 207 10.53 15.81 2.10
N ALA A 208 9.44 15.86 1.33
CA ALA A 208 9.43 15.46 -0.08
C ALA A 208 10.30 16.39 -0.93
N GLU A 209 10.17 17.71 -0.73
CA GLU A 209 10.99 18.73 -1.40
C GLU A 209 12.47 18.53 -1.10
N GLU A 210 12.84 18.27 0.15
CA GLU A 210 14.22 17.98 0.55
C GLU A 210 14.74 16.69 -0.10
N LEU A 211 13.93 15.63 -0.16
CA LEU A 211 14.32 14.38 -0.84
C LEU A 211 14.54 14.60 -2.33
N ILE A 212 13.67 15.35 -3.00
CA ILE A 212 13.82 15.71 -4.42
C ILE A 212 15.09 16.55 -4.61
N HIS A 213 15.36 17.51 -3.73
CA HIS A 213 16.57 18.33 -3.80
C HIS A 213 17.84 17.47 -3.69
N ARG A 214 17.85 16.50 -2.77
CA ARG A 214 19.02 15.67 -2.48
C ARG A 214 19.25 14.55 -3.49
N HIS A 215 18.17 13.94 -3.99
CA HIS A 215 18.22 12.72 -4.79
C HIS A 215 17.81 12.93 -6.25
N GLY A 216 17.37 14.14 -6.62
CA GLY A 216 16.76 14.44 -7.91
C GLY A 216 15.28 14.09 -7.95
N ASP A 217 14.63 14.49 -9.04
CA ASP A 217 13.26 14.06 -9.33
C ASP A 217 13.22 12.52 -9.34
N PRO A 218 12.31 11.86 -8.59
CA PRO A 218 12.18 10.41 -8.61
C PRO A 218 11.87 9.85 -10.01
N HIS A 219 11.32 10.67 -10.90
CA HIS A 219 10.91 10.31 -12.26
C HIS A 219 11.30 11.41 -13.26
N PRO A 220 12.60 11.59 -13.59
CA PRO A 220 13.02 12.56 -14.59
C PRO A 220 12.40 12.19 -15.95
N ALA A 221 11.86 13.21 -16.64
CA ALA A 221 11.21 13.09 -17.94
C ALA A 221 12.13 12.54 -19.05
#